data_AF-A0A1F9XB51-F1
#
_entry.id   AF-A0A1F9XB51-F1
#
_cell.length_a   1.000
_cell.length_b   1.000
_cell.length_c   1.000
_cell.angle_alpha   90.00
_cell.angle_beta   90.00
_cell.angle_gamma   90.00
#
_symmetry.space_group_name_H-M   'P 1'
#
loop_
_entity.id
_entity.type
_entity.pdbx_description
1 polymer ?
#
loop_
_entity_poly.entity_id
_entity_poly.type
_entity_poly.pdbx_seq_one_letter_code
_entity_poly.pdbx_strand_id
1 'polypeptide(L)'
;MEKELKATQPNQRIDACLARMYPDYSRNYFKSLIQRGLVLINGAKTEPDYLLKESDSINVDFPENTKTDYSNCPLEIIHEDDSILVINKPFGISAHPALRHVKKEELTISDIVASRRPTGKIDRSGLVHRLDKDTSGVMIIAKTPSAQYNIMKQFMHRVVEKVYLALVSGRFTETKGKIDAPMERDRQNRRKFKIGAGRNAITDFKVKETYKDNSLLEIHPTTGRTHQIRVHMNSIGHSILGDKIYATDDSTKESERLGVSRQMLHAWKLKIIHPVTKKETQFTAKLPEDFMKTMKLLRKGAAIAAVTGLCLCVSLIVPGGAQTIKKPTAAKKTMAAPAPASAAKDIKNIEAEVKQLSDDLADFQKAYDEESKVLSENQQKLYDDQADVKNRTKETNMAVTELNRKLTELQSQLDQFKTETKMQKVTDQDKKSSAQ
;
A
#
# COMPACT_ATOMS: atom_id res chain seq x y z
N MET A 1 35.71 -11.99 3.22
CA MET A 1 37.07 -11.40 3.24
C MET A 1 37.24 -10.71 4.59
N GLU A 2 38.11 -11.23 5.44
CA GLU A 2 38.34 -10.70 6.78
C GLU A 2 39.30 -9.50 6.72
N LYS A 3 38.94 -8.42 7.43
CA LYS A 3 39.81 -7.27 7.64
C LYS A 3 39.91 -6.97 9.12
N GLU A 4 41.14 -6.95 9.63
CA GLU A 4 41.47 -6.48 10.98
C GLU A 4 41.74 -4.97 10.95
N LEU A 5 41.13 -4.23 11.87
CA LEU A 5 41.17 -2.78 11.94
C LEU A 5 41.47 -2.34 13.37
N LYS A 6 42.30 -1.31 13.54
CA LYS A 6 42.47 -0.64 14.83
C LYS A 6 41.47 0.50 14.97
N ALA A 7 40.88 0.64 16.16
CA ALA A 7 40.01 1.76 16.46
C ALA A 7 40.75 3.09 16.27
N THR A 8 40.28 3.92 15.33
CA THR A 8 40.91 5.22 15.01
C THR A 8 40.39 6.37 15.86
N GLN A 9 39.25 6.20 16.56
CA GLN A 9 38.70 7.18 17.48
C GLN A 9 38.03 6.49 18.68
N PRO A 10 38.49 6.74 19.91
CA PRO A 10 37.84 6.23 21.11
C PRO A 10 36.47 6.88 21.33
N ASN A 11 35.61 6.19 22.07
CA ASN A 11 34.28 6.64 22.50
C ASN A 11 33.27 6.87 21.35
N GLN A 12 33.54 6.31 20.16
CA GLN A 12 32.57 6.26 19.06
C GLN A 12 31.86 4.91 19.03
N ARG A 13 30.56 4.91 18.73
CA ARG A 13 29.82 3.67 18.48
C ARG A 13 30.41 2.92 17.28
N ILE A 14 30.57 1.60 17.42
CA ILE A 14 31.15 0.75 16.36
C ILE A 14 30.38 0.85 15.04
N ASP A 15 29.05 0.92 15.07
CA ASP A 15 28.22 1.03 13.86
C ASP A 15 28.48 2.34 13.08
N ALA A 16 28.72 3.44 13.80
CA ALA A 16 29.06 4.73 13.24
C ALA A 16 30.52 4.80 12.77
N CYS A 17 31.44 4.19 13.53
CA CYS A 17 32.85 4.10 13.16
C CYS A 17 33.03 3.35 11.84
N LEU A 18 32.42 2.16 11.72
CA LEU A 18 32.49 1.35 10.50
C LEU A 18 31.85 2.04 9.29
N ALA A 19 30.69 2.70 9.47
CA ALA A 19 30.03 3.46 8.41
C ALA A 19 30.88 4.64 7.90
N ARG A 20 31.69 5.23 8.78
CA ARG A 20 32.62 6.30 8.41
C ARG A 20 33.86 5.75 7.70
N MET A 21 34.40 4.64 8.16
CA MET A 21 35.57 3.98 7.55
C MET A 21 35.26 3.39 6.17
N TYR A 22 34.01 2.99 5.94
CA TYR A 22 33.55 2.43 4.68
C TYR A 22 32.34 3.21 4.15
N PRO A 23 32.57 4.38 3.52
CA PRO A 23 31.50 5.27 3.05
C PRO A 23 30.55 4.63 2.02
N ASP A 24 30.98 3.54 1.38
CA ASP A 24 30.18 2.79 0.40
C ASP A 24 29.08 1.94 1.05
N TYR A 25 29.10 1.79 2.38
CA TYR A 25 28.12 1.00 3.12
C TYR A 25 27.38 1.84 4.15
N SER A 26 26.05 1.68 4.21
CA SER A 26 25.23 2.40 5.17
C SER A 26 25.49 1.94 6.61
N ARG A 27 25.21 2.81 7.59
CA ARG A 27 25.24 2.43 9.01
C ARG A 27 24.36 1.23 9.36
N ASN A 28 23.21 1.10 8.70
CA ASN A 28 22.31 -0.04 8.90
C ASN A 28 22.90 -1.36 8.38
N TYR A 29 23.75 -1.30 7.34
CA TYR A 29 24.49 -2.48 6.86
C TYR A 29 25.43 -3.00 7.95
N PHE A 30 26.25 -2.12 8.54
CA PHE A 30 27.14 -2.52 9.64
C PHE A 30 26.39 -2.98 10.89
N LYS A 31 25.26 -2.33 11.23
CA LYS A 31 24.37 -2.81 12.28
C LYS A 31 23.90 -4.25 12.02
N SER A 32 23.60 -4.60 10.77
CA SER A 32 23.23 -5.97 10.40
C SER A 32 24.41 -6.94 10.51
N LEU A 33 25.62 -6.56 10.06
CA LEU A 33 26.81 -7.42 10.20
C LEU A 33 27.15 -7.71 11.66
N ILE A 34 27.07 -6.69 12.53
CA ILE A 34 27.28 -6.84 13.98
C ILE A 34 26.26 -7.82 14.57
N GLN A 35 24.97 -7.64 14.25
CA GLN A 35 23.91 -8.56 14.70
C GLN A 35 24.05 -9.99 14.17
N ARG A 36 24.75 -10.18 13.07
CA ARG A 36 25.07 -11.50 12.48
C ARG A 36 26.32 -12.13 13.09
N GLY A 37 27.05 -11.40 13.96
CA GLY A 37 28.34 -11.84 14.49
C GLY A 37 29.46 -11.83 13.45
N LEU A 38 29.29 -11.09 12.35
CA LEU A 38 30.31 -10.90 11.31
C LEU A 38 31.22 -9.69 11.61
N VAL A 39 30.95 -9.00 12.71
CA VAL A 39 31.84 -7.99 13.28
C VAL A 39 32.20 -8.45 14.69
N LEU A 40 33.48 -8.62 14.94
CA LEU A 40 34.03 -9.02 16.23
C LEU A 40 34.91 -7.90 16.77
N ILE A 41 34.89 -7.73 18.09
CA ILE A 41 35.82 -6.86 18.82
C ILE A 41 36.68 -7.77 19.69
N ASN A 42 37.99 -7.72 19.51
CA ASN A 42 38.96 -8.56 20.22
C ASN A 42 38.58 -10.06 20.15
N GLY A 43 38.04 -10.51 19.00
CA GLY A 43 37.59 -11.88 18.78
C GLY A 43 36.20 -12.24 19.33
N ALA A 44 35.50 -11.33 20.02
CA ALA A 44 34.18 -11.57 20.59
C ALA A 44 33.04 -10.83 19.85
N LYS A 45 31.82 -11.40 19.88
CA LYS A 45 30.62 -10.74 19.35
C LYS A 45 30.32 -9.46 20.13
N THR A 46 29.74 -8.48 19.45
CA THR A 46 29.42 -7.17 20.02
C THR A 46 28.03 -6.71 19.63
N GLU A 47 27.57 -5.61 20.25
CA GLU A 47 26.30 -4.96 19.94
C GLU A 47 26.51 -3.68 19.12
N PRO A 48 25.52 -3.25 18.31
CA PRO A 48 25.67 -2.08 17.44
C PRO A 48 25.94 -0.76 18.15
N ASP A 49 25.64 -0.68 19.45
CA ASP A 49 25.86 0.48 20.30
C ASP A 49 27.13 0.43 21.14
N TYR A 50 27.95 -0.61 20.98
CA TYR A 50 29.25 -0.71 21.62
C TYR A 50 30.14 0.50 21.33
N LEU A 51 30.70 1.10 22.37
CA LEU A 51 31.61 2.24 22.29
C LEU A 51 33.06 1.73 22.24
N LEU A 52 33.78 2.09 21.17
CA LEU A 52 35.15 1.64 20.92
C LEU A 52 36.14 2.23 21.94
N LYS A 53 37.09 1.42 22.36
CA LYS A 53 38.28 1.80 23.15
C LYS A 53 39.50 1.89 22.23
N GLU A 54 40.51 2.65 22.64
CA GLU A 54 41.75 2.82 21.84
C GLU A 54 42.48 1.50 21.57
N SER A 55 42.33 0.51 22.46
CA SER A 55 42.96 -0.80 22.36
C SER A 55 42.16 -1.84 21.56
N ASP A 56 40.97 -1.49 21.07
CA ASP A 56 40.10 -2.48 20.42
C ASP A 56 40.58 -2.83 19.01
N SER A 57 40.72 -4.13 18.75
CA SER A 57 40.84 -4.69 17.41
C SER A 57 39.47 -5.10 16.88
N ILE A 58 39.14 -4.64 15.67
CA ILE A 58 37.86 -4.88 15.01
C ILE A 58 38.09 -5.80 13.82
N ASN A 59 37.49 -6.99 13.85
CA ASN A 59 37.47 -7.90 12.73
C ASN A 59 36.12 -7.81 12.03
N VAL A 60 36.13 -7.48 10.74
CA VAL A 60 34.93 -7.47 9.91
C VAL A 60 35.07 -8.56 8.84
N ASP A 61 34.20 -9.57 8.92
CA ASP A 61 34.01 -10.51 7.82
C ASP A 61 32.97 -9.94 6.86
N PHE A 62 33.45 -9.46 5.72
CA PHE A 62 32.58 -9.06 4.62
C PHE A 62 32.10 -10.32 3.90
N PRO A 63 30.80 -10.66 3.96
CA PRO A 63 30.28 -11.78 3.22
C PRO A 63 30.54 -11.54 1.74
N GLU A 64 31.11 -12.54 1.06
CA GLU A 64 31.31 -12.47 -0.39
C GLU A 64 29.97 -12.20 -1.07
N ASN A 65 29.90 -11.09 -1.81
CA ASN A 65 28.85 -10.87 -2.78
C ASN A 65 29.16 -11.78 -3.96
N THR A 66 28.79 -13.07 -3.86
CA THR A 66 28.50 -13.83 -5.07
C THR A 66 27.29 -13.14 -5.69
N LYS A 67 27.53 -12.17 -6.59
CA LYS A 67 26.47 -11.48 -7.31
C LYS A 67 25.85 -12.51 -8.24
N THR A 68 24.84 -13.23 -7.76
CA THR A 68 23.96 -13.99 -8.64
C THR A 68 23.37 -12.98 -9.62
N ASP A 69 23.57 -13.21 -10.92
CA ASP A 69 23.06 -12.31 -11.93
C ASP A 69 21.56 -12.56 -12.13
N TYR A 70 20.74 -11.57 -11.75
CA TYR A 70 19.30 -11.57 -11.94
C TYR A 70 18.86 -10.64 -13.08
N SER A 71 19.79 -10.21 -13.94
CA SER A 71 19.52 -9.31 -15.08
C SER A 71 18.38 -9.82 -15.97
N ASN A 72 18.33 -11.14 -16.19
CA ASN A 72 17.36 -11.83 -17.03
C ASN A 72 16.02 -12.15 -16.35
N CYS A 73 15.87 -11.89 -15.04
CA CYS A 73 14.58 -12.11 -14.37
C CYS A 73 13.52 -11.18 -14.98
N PRO A 74 12.37 -11.68 -15.44
CA PRO A 74 11.36 -10.84 -16.10
C PRO A 74 10.76 -9.83 -15.12
N LEU A 75 10.56 -8.61 -15.60
CA LEU A 75 9.98 -7.51 -14.84
C LEU A 75 9.16 -6.66 -15.80
N GLU A 76 7.87 -6.55 -15.56
CA GLU A 76 6.98 -5.74 -16.38
C GLU A 76 7.25 -4.25 -16.09
N ILE A 77 7.75 -3.54 -17.10
CA ILE A 77 8.04 -2.10 -17.04
C ILE A 77 6.78 -1.36 -17.50
N ILE A 78 6.25 -0.50 -16.63
CA ILE A 78 5.12 0.38 -16.93
C ILE A 78 5.63 1.67 -17.60
N HIS A 79 6.73 2.20 -17.10
CA HIS A 79 7.35 3.43 -17.60
C HIS A 79 8.84 3.45 -17.30
N GLU A 80 9.63 4.01 -18.20
CA GLU A 80 11.03 4.25 -17.97
C GLU A 80 11.50 5.51 -18.71
N ASP A 81 12.24 6.36 -18.00
CA ASP A 81 13.00 7.49 -18.55
C ASP A 81 14.38 7.58 -17.87
N ASP A 82 15.14 8.65 -18.07
CA ASP A 82 16.48 8.80 -17.49
C ASP A 82 16.48 8.89 -15.95
N SER A 83 15.38 9.29 -15.35
CA SER A 83 15.27 9.61 -13.92
C SER A 83 14.51 8.60 -13.09
N ILE A 84 13.55 7.88 -13.68
CA ILE A 84 12.69 6.92 -12.98
C ILE A 84 12.45 5.64 -13.78
N LEU A 85 12.22 4.56 -13.04
CA LEU A 85 11.72 3.27 -13.52
C LEU A 85 10.45 2.96 -12.74
N VAL A 86 9.36 2.67 -13.44
CA VAL A 86 8.09 2.25 -12.85
C VAL A 86 7.78 0.85 -13.34
N ILE A 87 7.50 -0.05 -12.41
CA ILE A 87 7.27 -1.47 -12.68
C ILE A 87 5.90 -1.90 -12.17
N ASN A 88 5.35 -2.94 -12.80
CA ASN A 88 4.30 -3.74 -12.20
C ASN A 88 4.97 -4.86 -11.40
N LYS A 89 5.12 -4.67 -10.10
CA LYS A 89 5.74 -5.67 -9.23
C LYS A 89 4.85 -6.91 -9.19
N PRO A 90 5.35 -8.11 -9.53
CA PRO A 90 4.59 -9.35 -9.33
C PRO A 90 4.41 -9.64 -7.83
N PHE A 91 3.40 -10.43 -7.47
CA PHE A 91 3.30 -10.97 -6.12
C PHE A 91 4.38 -12.05 -5.87
N GLY A 92 4.61 -12.43 -4.62
CA GLY A 92 5.57 -13.47 -4.24
C GLY A 92 7.04 -13.02 -4.19
N ILE A 93 7.37 -11.83 -4.68
CA ILE A 93 8.73 -11.27 -4.64
C ILE A 93 8.78 -10.12 -3.62
N SER A 94 9.76 -10.14 -2.72
CA SER A 94 9.96 -9.07 -1.73
C SER A 94 10.60 -7.84 -2.37
N ALA A 95 10.24 -6.63 -1.90
CA ALA A 95 10.88 -5.40 -2.38
C ALA A 95 12.37 -5.31 -1.99
N HIS A 96 12.70 -5.72 -0.76
CA HIS A 96 14.04 -5.68 -0.17
C HIS A 96 14.33 -6.94 0.65
N PRO A 97 15.61 -7.31 0.84
CA PRO A 97 16.00 -8.42 1.69
C PRO A 97 15.52 -8.23 3.13
N ALA A 98 15.01 -9.30 3.74
CA ALA A 98 14.60 -9.27 5.14
C ALA A 98 15.84 -9.25 6.06
N LEU A 99 15.94 -8.25 6.94
CA LEU A 99 17.04 -8.06 7.91
C LEU A 99 17.31 -9.25 8.86
N ARG A 100 16.40 -10.23 8.96
CA ARG A 100 16.43 -11.31 9.98
C ARG A 100 16.24 -12.73 9.46
N HIS A 101 16.03 -12.91 8.15
CA HIS A 101 15.85 -14.23 7.55
C HIS A 101 16.66 -14.27 6.26
N VAL A 102 17.98 -14.41 6.40
CA VAL A 102 18.86 -14.73 5.28
C VAL A 102 18.91 -16.24 5.17
N LYS A 103 17.84 -16.86 4.68
CA LYS A 103 18.11 -17.93 3.72
C LYS A 103 18.65 -17.20 2.50
N LYS A 104 19.87 -17.55 2.11
CA LYS A 104 20.78 -16.82 1.21
C LYS A 104 20.27 -16.69 -0.24
N GLU A 105 18.96 -16.90 -0.49
CA GLU A 105 18.40 -17.32 -1.77
C GLU A 105 17.10 -16.59 -2.17
N GLU A 106 16.48 -15.78 -1.31
CA GLU A 106 15.21 -15.11 -1.69
C GLU A 106 15.48 -13.89 -2.58
N LEU A 107 15.17 -14.04 -3.88
CA LEU A 107 15.21 -12.97 -4.87
C LEU A 107 14.33 -11.78 -4.47
N THR A 108 14.86 -10.56 -4.58
CA THR A 108 14.12 -9.32 -4.33
C THR A 108 14.14 -8.37 -5.52
N ILE A 109 13.20 -7.42 -5.53
CA ILE A 109 13.18 -6.36 -6.56
C ILE A 109 14.47 -5.55 -6.54
N SER A 110 15.04 -5.26 -5.35
CA SER A 110 16.32 -4.56 -5.29
C SER A 110 17.47 -5.35 -5.91
N ASP A 111 17.44 -6.69 -5.86
CA ASP A 111 18.47 -7.53 -6.49
C ASP A 111 18.32 -7.51 -8.01
N ILE A 112 17.10 -7.68 -8.54
CA ILE A 112 16.82 -7.61 -9.98
C ILE A 112 17.25 -6.24 -10.54
N VAL A 113 16.89 -5.15 -9.85
CA VAL A 113 17.25 -3.79 -10.27
C VAL A 113 18.77 -3.60 -10.24
N ALA A 114 19.44 -4.04 -9.17
CA ALA A 114 20.89 -3.93 -9.04
C ALA A 114 21.66 -4.76 -10.10
N SER A 115 21.13 -5.91 -10.52
CA SER A 115 21.74 -6.72 -11.57
C SER A 115 21.54 -6.09 -12.96
N ARG A 116 20.35 -5.57 -13.26
CA ARG A 116 20.06 -4.92 -14.56
C ARG A 116 20.77 -3.59 -14.72
N ARG A 117 20.91 -2.87 -13.60
CA ARG A 117 21.57 -1.58 -13.53
C ARG A 117 22.48 -1.66 -12.34
N PRO A 118 23.80 -1.83 -12.54
CA PRO A 118 24.76 -1.39 -11.56
C PRO A 118 24.65 0.14 -11.51
N THR A 119 23.55 0.62 -10.93
CA THR A 119 23.39 1.97 -10.43
C THR A 119 24.64 2.21 -9.62
N GLY A 120 25.31 3.34 -9.79
CA GLY A 120 26.46 3.71 -8.95
C GLY A 120 26.08 3.77 -7.46
N LYS A 121 26.62 4.71 -6.70
CA LYS A 121 26.33 4.83 -5.26
C LYS A 121 24.90 5.33 -4.92
N ILE A 122 23.84 4.78 -5.53
CA ILE A 122 22.43 5.05 -5.21
C ILE A 122 22.00 4.09 -4.10
N ASP A 123 21.58 4.65 -2.96
CA ASP A 123 21.16 3.83 -1.81
C ASP A 123 19.99 2.92 -2.21
N ARG A 124 19.99 1.69 -1.70
CA ARG A 124 18.90 0.70 -1.87
C ARG A 124 18.49 0.44 -3.32
N SER A 125 19.42 0.52 -4.28
CA SER A 125 19.13 0.34 -5.71
C SER A 125 18.03 1.29 -6.23
N GLY A 126 17.92 2.49 -5.63
CA GLY A 126 16.94 3.50 -6.03
C GLY A 126 15.51 3.27 -5.51
N LEU A 127 15.26 2.27 -4.68
CA LEU A 127 13.93 2.04 -4.09
C LEU A 127 13.60 3.15 -3.09
N VAL A 128 12.46 3.81 -3.30
CA VAL A 128 11.96 4.93 -2.47
C VAL A 128 10.76 4.57 -1.60
N HIS A 129 10.10 3.46 -1.91
CA HIS A 129 8.99 2.89 -1.14
C HIS A 129 9.01 1.36 -1.25
N ARG A 130 8.02 0.69 -0.67
CA ARG A 130 7.92 -0.78 -0.69
C ARG A 130 6.48 -1.26 -0.79
N LEU A 131 6.30 -2.42 -1.40
CA LEU A 131 5.11 -3.25 -1.30
C LEU A 131 5.42 -4.52 -0.49
N ASP A 132 4.41 -5.11 0.15
CA ASP A 132 4.56 -6.42 0.78
C ASP A 132 4.88 -7.48 -0.27
N LYS A 133 5.50 -8.60 0.15
CA LYS A 133 5.89 -9.70 -0.73
C LYS A 133 4.76 -10.13 -1.67
N ASP A 134 3.60 -10.39 -1.09
CA ASP A 134 2.41 -10.88 -1.79
C ASP A 134 1.48 -9.78 -2.31
N THR A 135 1.86 -8.50 -2.19
CA THR A 135 1.16 -7.39 -2.86
C THR A 135 1.76 -7.15 -4.23
N SER A 136 0.93 -7.17 -5.27
CA SER A 136 1.33 -6.82 -6.64
C SER A 136 1.07 -5.34 -6.95
N GLY A 137 1.57 -4.85 -8.09
CA GLY A 137 1.18 -3.55 -8.64
C GLY A 137 2.31 -2.52 -8.75
N VAL A 138 1.92 -1.26 -8.93
CA VAL A 138 2.81 -0.14 -9.27
C VAL A 138 3.87 0.06 -8.20
N MET A 139 5.14 0.02 -8.61
CA MET A 139 6.28 0.37 -7.78
C MET A 139 7.22 1.29 -8.57
N ILE A 140 7.68 2.37 -7.95
CA ILE A 140 8.58 3.35 -8.56
C ILE A 140 9.97 3.22 -7.94
N ILE A 141 10.98 3.29 -8.81
CA ILE A 141 12.40 3.19 -8.51
C ILE A 141 13.07 4.41 -9.14
N ALA A 142 13.88 5.12 -8.37
CA ALA A 142 14.67 6.23 -8.88
C ALA A 142 15.93 5.72 -9.58
N LYS A 143 16.24 6.26 -10.77
CA LYS A 143 17.45 5.94 -11.52
C LYS A 143 18.62 6.88 -11.22
N THR A 144 18.37 8.00 -10.52
CA THR A 144 19.40 8.98 -10.11
C THR A 144 19.27 9.37 -8.64
N PRO A 145 20.35 9.78 -7.95
CA PRO A 145 20.28 10.26 -6.56
C PRO A 145 19.32 11.45 -6.38
N SER A 146 19.31 12.38 -7.34
CA SER A 146 18.43 13.55 -7.33
C SER A 146 16.95 13.14 -7.41
N ALA A 147 16.61 12.20 -8.30
CA ALA A 147 15.26 11.66 -8.38
C ALA A 147 14.87 10.92 -7.10
N GLN A 148 15.78 10.14 -6.52
CA GLN A 148 15.55 9.42 -5.27
C GLN A 148 15.19 10.38 -4.13
N TYR A 149 16.03 11.40 -3.93
CA TYR A 149 15.80 12.42 -2.91
C TYR A 149 14.46 13.15 -3.12
N ASN A 150 14.16 13.55 -4.35
CA ASN A 150 12.93 14.26 -4.66
C ASN A 150 11.67 13.41 -4.40
N ILE A 151 11.65 12.16 -4.86
CA ILE A 151 10.50 11.28 -4.69
C ILE A 151 10.34 10.90 -3.20
N MET A 152 11.44 10.62 -2.49
CA MET A 152 11.39 10.39 -1.03
C MET A 152 10.77 11.57 -0.29
N LYS A 153 11.11 12.81 -0.66
CA LYS A 153 10.45 14.01 -0.12
C LYS A 153 8.95 14.02 -0.40
N GLN A 154 8.51 13.67 -1.60
CA GLN A 154 7.08 13.59 -1.91
C GLN A 154 6.36 12.56 -1.04
N PHE A 155 6.95 11.38 -0.80
CA PHE A 155 6.38 10.39 0.12
C PHE A 155 6.33 10.92 1.57
N MET A 156 7.38 11.60 2.03
CA MET A 156 7.43 12.20 3.37
C MET A 156 6.37 13.28 3.57
N HIS A 157 6.18 14.14 2.57
CA HIS A 157 5.19 15.22 2.56
C HIS A 157 3.80 14.77 2.12
N ARG A 158 3.58 13.47 1.87
CA ARG A 158 2.29 12.89 1.47
C ARG A 158 1.70 13.49 0.19
N VAL A 159 2.57 13.96 -0.71
CA VAL A 159 2.19 14.47 -2.04
C VAL A 159 1.83 13.32 -2.99
N VAL A 160 2.41 12.14 -2.76
CA VAL A 160 2.15 10.94 -3.57
C VAL A 160 0.78 10.37 -3.28
N GLU A 161 -0.07 10.29 -4.31
CA GLU A 161 -1.35 9.59 -4.23
C GLU A 161 -1.15 8.11 -4.60
N LYS A 162 -1.65 7.22 -3.73
CA LYS A 162 -1.59 5.78 -3.95
C LYS A 162 -3.02 5.25 -3.97
N VAL A 163 -3.35 4.46 -4.98
CA VAL A 163 -4.65 3.79 -5.08
C VAL A 163 -4.42 2.29 -5.14
N TYR A 164 -5.06 1.56 -4.24
CA TYR A 164 -5.03 0.11 -4.17
C TYR A 164 -6.39 -0.46 -4.51
N LEU A 165 -6.42 -1.65 -5.10
CA LEU A 165 -7.60 -2.49 -5.19
C LEU A 165 -7.47 -3.63 -4.21
N ALA A 166 -8.53 -3.92 -3.46
CA ALA A 166 -8.58 -5.03 -2.52
C ALA A 166 -9.90 -5.79 -2.63
N LEU A 167 -9.82 -7.12 -2.66
CA LEU A 167 -10.98 -7.98 -2.40
C LEU A 167 -10.99 -8.35 -0.92
N VAL A 168 -12.08 -8.01 -0.25
CA VAL A 168 -12.25 -8.22 1.19
C VAL A 168 -13.45 -9.10 1.46
N SER A 169 -13.39 -9.86 2.56
CA SER A 169 -14.53 -10.60 3.07
C SER A 169 -15.57 -9.65 3.66
N GLY A 170 -16.82 -10.05 3.59
CA GLY A 170 -17.97 -9.29 4.07
C GLY A 170 -18.51 -8.30 3.04
N ARG A 171 -19.78 -7.97 3.26
CA ARG A 171 -20.54 -7.00 2.47
C ARG A 171 -20.51 -5.65 3.15
N PHE A 172 -20.11 -4.61 2.41
CA PHE A 172 -20.26 -3.24 2.88
C PHE A 172 -21.67 -2.72 2.58
N THR A 173 -22.23 -2.00 3.55
CA THR A 173 -23.47 -1.23 3.39
C THR A 173 -23.18 0.21 2.95
N GLU A 174 -22.04 0.74 3.35
CA GLU A 174 -21.58 2.08 3.00
C GLU A 174 -20.88 2.08 1.64
N THR A 175 -20.90 3.21 0.94
CA THR A 175 -20.19 3.37 -0.34
C THR A 175 -18.74 3.85 -0.19
N LYS A 176 -18.40 4.38 0.98
CA LYS A 176 -17.05 4.89 1.33
C LYS A 176 -16.85 4.89 2.85
N GLY A 177 -15.60 4.92 3.27
CA GLY A 177 -15.25 5.06 4.68
C GLY A 177 -13.82 5.52 4.92
N LYS A 178 -13.53 5.87 6.17
CA LYS A 178 -12.20 6.29 6.64
C LYS A 178 -11.83 5.51 7.88
N ILE A 179 -10.61 4.99 7.92
CA ILE A 179 -10.04 4.32 9.08
C ILE A 179 -8.83 5.15 9.53
N ASP A 180 -9.02 5.87 10.63
CA ASP A 180 -8.02 6.73 11.28
C ASP A 180 -7.63 6.07 12.61
N ALA A 181 -6.71 5.11 12.54
CA ALA A 181 -6.39 4.23 13.64
C ALA A 181 -4.87 4.01 13.71
N PRO A 182 -4.17 4.54 14.73
CA PRO A 182 -2.73 4.36 14.83
C PRO A 182 -2.34 2.88 14.97
N MET A 183 -1.15 2.56 14.47
CA MET A 183 -0.65 1.19 14.41
C MET A 183 0.67 1.02 15.14
N GLU A 184 0.75 -0.06 15.91
CA GLU A 184 1.99 -0.50 16.53
C GLU A 184 2.33 -1.94 16.15
N ARG A 185 3.59 -2.31 16.42
CA ARG A 185 4.03 -3.68 16.23
C ARG A 185 3.50 -4.53 17.38
N ASP A 186 2.99 -5.71 17.07
CA ASP A 186 2.55 -6.64 18.09
C ASP A 186 3.76 -7.11 18.94
N ARG A 187 3.59 -7.05 20.27
CA ARG A 187 4.62 -7.40 21.25
C ARG A 187 4.82 -8.91 21.34
N GLN A 188 3.74 -9.69 21.22
CA GLN A 188 3.78 -11.15 21.30
C GLN A 188 4.21 -11.75 19.97
N ASN A 189 3.58 -11.31 18.87
CA ASN A 189 3.94 -11.76 17.53
C ASN A 189 4.60 -10.63 16.73
N ARG A 190 5.93 -10.57 16.77
CA ARG A 190 6.73 -9.55 16.07
C ARG A 190 6.57 -9.56 14.53
N ARG A 191 5.93 -10.57 13.93
CA ARG A 191 5.58 -10.57 12.50
C ARG A 191 4.29 -9.77 12.21
N LYS A 192 3.45 -9.56 13.23
CA LYS A 192 2.17 -8.84 13.15
C LYS A 192 2.30 -7.38 13.58
N PHE A 193 1.30 -6.63 13.16
CA PHE A 193 1.01 -5.25 13.55
C PHE A 193 -0.45 -5.22 13.98
N LYS A 194 -0.79 -4.30 14.87
CA LYS A 194 -2.14 -4.14 15.39
C LYS A 194 -2.50 -2.66 15.56
N ILE A 195 -3.78 -2.38 15.67
CA ILE A 195 -4.24 -1.07 16.13
C ILE A 195 -3.82 -0.89 17.60
N GLY A 196 -3.30 0.28 17.93
CA GLY A 196 -2.81 0.62 19.26
C GLY A 196 -2.19 2.01 19.31
N ALA A 197 -1.49 2.36 20.39
CA ALA A 197 -0.95 3.71 20.61
C ALA A 197 0.34 4.02 19.82
N GLY A 198 0.48 3.44 18.62
CA GLY A 198 1.68 3.53 17.80
C GLY A 198 1.71 4.72 16.85
N ARG A 199 2.22 4.48 15.63
CA ARG A 199 2.34 5.54 14.61
C ARG A 199 0.98 5.76 13.95
N ASN A 200 0.61 7.03 13.76
CA ASN A 200 -0.60 7.39 13.04
C ASN A 200 -0.63 6.74 11.65
N ALA A 201 -1.80 6.17 11.35
CA ALA A 201 -2.12 5.51 10.11
C ALA A 201 -3.55 5.89 9.68
N ILE A 202 -3.69 6.34 8.44
CA ILE A 202 -4.95 6.79 7.87
C ILE A 202 -5.15 6.13 6.52
N THR A 203 -6.31 5.50 6.35
CA THR A 203 -6.72 4.80 5.14
C THR A 203 -8.15 5.16 4.81
N ASP A 204 -8.36 5.78 3.65
CA ASP A 204 -9.68 6.03 3.08
C ASP A 204 -10.01 4.91 2.08
N PHE A 205 -11.28 4.59 1.90
CA PHE A 205 -11.70 3.60 0.90
C PHE A 205 -13.06 3.95 0.28
N LYS A 206 -13.29 3.45 -0.93
CA LYS A 206 -14.55 3.48 -1.66
C LYS A 206 -14.90 2.05 -2.06
N VAL A 207 -16.18 1.69 -1.94
CA VAL A 207 -16.67 0.40 -2.42
C VAL A 207 -16.90 0.51 -3.92
N LYS A 208 -16.19 -0.33 -4.69
CA LYS A 208 -16.28 -0.36 -6.15
C LYS A 208 -17.35 -1.32 -6.64
N GLU A 209 -17.50 -2.43 -5.94
CA GLU A 209 -18.45 -3.48 -6.27
C GLU A 209 -18.71 -4.32 -5.03
N THR A 210 -19.97 -4.70 -4.84
CA THR A 210 -20.40 -5.52 -3.72
C THR A 210 -20.88 -6.86 -4.24
N TYR A 211 -20.38 -7.93 -3.66
CA TYR A 211 -20.79 -9.31 -3.95
C TYR A 211 -21.64 -9.84 -2.78
N LYS A 212 -22.01 -11.13 -2.84
CA LYS A 212 -22.81 -11.77 -1.79
C LYS A 212 -22.16 -11.64 -0.41
N ASP A 213 -20.96 -12.20 -0.27
CA ASP A 213 -20.23 -12.30 1.00
C ASP A 213 -18.87 -11.55 0.96
N ASN A 214 -18.67 -10.70 -0.05
CA ASN A 214 -17.38 -10.04 -0.32
C ASN A 214 -17.59 -8.66 -0.94
N SER A 215 -16.54 -7.84 -0.93
CA SER A 215 -16.56 -6.52 -1.59
C SER A 215 -15.23 -6.24 -2.30
N LEU A 216 -15.29 -5.51 -3.42
CA LEU A 216 -14.13 -4.92 -4.06
C LEU A 216 -14.01 -3.47 -3.60
N LEU A 217 -12.86 -3.13 -3.03
CA LEU A 217 -12.58 -1.78 -2.53
C LEU A 217 -11.49 -1.11 -3.37
N GLU A 218 -11.68 0.19 -3.59
CA GLU A 218 -10.64 1.14 -3.98
C GLU A 218 -10.13 1.84 -2.72
N ILE A 219 -8.86 1.66 -2.38
CA ILE A 219 -8.28 2.06 -1.09
C ILE A 219 -7.19 3.12 -1.33
N HIS A 220 -7.27 4.20 -0.57
CA HIS A 220 -6.42 5.40 -0.63
C HIS A 220 -5.69 5.60 0.70
N PRO A 221 -4.53 4.96 0.91
CA PRO A 221 -3.76 5.15 2.14
C PRO A 221 -3.03 6.50 2.12
N THR A 222 -3.40 7.40 3.02
CA THR A 222 -2.69 8.67 3.22
C THR A 222 -1.27 8.42 3.76
N THR A 223 -1.14 7.53 4.74
CA THR A 223 0.15 7.09 5.28
C THR A 223 0.68 5.83 4.57
N GLY A 224 1.87 5.34 4.96
CA GLY A 224 2.47 4.13 4.39
C GLY A 224 3.14 3.27 5.45
N ARG A 225 2.37 2.77 6.42
CA ARG A 225 2.89 1.87 7.46
C ARG A 225 2.95 0.42 6.96
N THR A 226 3.84 -0.37 7.54
CA THR A 226 3.96 -1.80 7.23
C THR A 226 2.62 -2.50 7.46
N HIS A 227 2.13 -3.24 6.47
CA HIS A 227 0.86 -3.95 6.50
C HIS A 227 -0.37 -3.06 6.78
N GLN A 228 -0.30 -1.74 6.54
CA GLN A 228 -1.33 -0.79 6.95
C GLN A 228 -2.74 -1.17 6.49
N ILE A 229 -2.92 -1.36 5.19
CA ILE A 229 -4.23 -1.68 4.60
C ILE A 229 -4.76 -2.97 5.21
N ARG A 230 -3.92 -4.00 5.32
CA ARG A 230 -4.27 -5.33 5.83
C ARG A 230 -4.79 -5.26 7.27
N VAL A 231 -4.07 -4.54 8.13
CA VAL A 231 -4.47 -4.37 9.54
C VAL A 231 -5.74 -3.54 9.66
N HIS A 232 -5.84 -2.42 8.91
CA HIS A 232 -7.02 -1.56 8.94
C HIS A 232 -8.27 -2.30 8.49
N MET A 233 -8.21 -2.98 7.34
CA MET A 233 -9.32 -3.76 6.79
C MET A 233 -9.74 -4.87 7.78
N ASN A 234 -8.78 -5.56 8.38
CA ASN A 234 -9.09 -6.55 9.42
C ASN A 234 -9.73 -5.93 10.67
N SER A 235 -9.29 -4.74 11.09
CA SER A 235 -9.79 -4.10 12.31
C SER A 235 -11.26 -3.69 12.24
N ILE A 236 -11.81 -3.55 11.03
CA ILE A 236 -13.23 -3.25 10.80
C ILE A 236 -14.04 -4.49 10.39
N GLY A 237 -13.49 -5.71 10.58
CA GLY A 237 -14.18 -6.97 10.27
C GLY A 237 -14.14 -7.40 8.79
N HIS A 238 -13.44 -6.67 7.93
CA HIS A 238 -13.40 -6.91 6.49
C HIS A 238 -11.99 -7.32 6.03
N SER A 239 -11.49 -8.47 6.50
CA SER A 239 -10.15 -8.95 6.15
C SER A 239 -9.96 -9.10 4.63
N ILE A 240 -8.74 -8.83 4.14
CA ILE A 240 -8.40 -9.05 2.73
C ILE A 240 -8.38 -10.56 2.46
N LEU A 241 -9.05 -11.00 1.39
CA LEU A 241 -9.07 -12.41 0.99
C LEU A 241 -7.64 -12.91 0.72
N GLY A 242 -7.33 -14.08 1.26
CA GLY A 242 -6.03 -14.75 1.17
C GLY A 242 -4.94 -14.17 2.07
N ASP A 243 -5.27 -13.25 2.99
CA ASP A 243 -4.30 -12.73 3.95
C ASP A 243 -3.98 -13.76 5.05
N LYS A 244 -2.86 -14.47 4.86
CA LYS A 244 -2.38 -15.52 5.79
C LYS A 244 -1.99 -15.03 7.19
N ILE A 245 -1.87 -13.73 7.42
CA ILE A 245 -1.37 -13.19 8.69
C ILE A 245 -2.52 -12.65 9.54
N TYR A 246 -3.45 -11.95 8.90
CA TYR A 246 -4.48 -11.18 9.61
C TYR A 246 -5.90 -11.72 9.43
N ALA A 247 -6.16 -12.53 8.39
CA ALA A 247 -7.52 -12.99 8.10
C ALA A 247 -8.16 -13.70 9.30
N THR A 248 -9.46 -13.50 9.46
CA THR A 248 -10.30 -14.30 10.34
C THR A 248 -10.49 -15.70 9.79
N ASP A 249 -10.97 -16.64 10.62
CA ASP A 249 -11.24 -18.02 10.19
C ASP A 249 -12.26 -18.06 9.05
N ASP A 250 -13.30 -17.22 9.11
CA ASP A 250 -14.32 -17.15 8.06
C ASP A 250 -13.76 -16.58 6.75
N SER A 251 -12.94 -15.54 6.82
CA SER A 251 -12.23 -15.00 5.65
C SER A 251 -11.26 -16.02 5.05
N THR A 252 -10.63 -16.85 5.89
CA THR A 252 -9.75 -17.94 5.46
C THR A 252 -10.53 -19.02 4.70
N LYS A 253 -11.64 -19.51 5.25
CA LYS A 253 -12.53 -20.48 4.58
C LYS A 253 -13.06 -19.93 3.25
N GLU A 254 -13.46 -18.66 3.22
CA GLU A 254 -13.93 -18.02 1.99
C GLU A 254 -12.83 -17.93 0.93
N SER A 255 -11.59 -17.64 1.36
CA SER A 255 -10.42 -17.63 0.48
C SER A 255 -10.13 -19.02 -0.09
N GLU A 256 -10.20 -20.07 0.74
CA GLU A 256 -10.05 -21.46 0.32
C GLU A 256 -11.12 -21.87 -0.70
N ARG A 257 -12.39 -21.53 -0.43
CA ARG A 257 -13.52 -21.78 -1.34
C ARG A 257 -13.31 -21.13 -2.72
N LEU A 258 -12.69 -19.95 -2.75
CA LEU A 258 -12.38 -19.22 -3.98
C LEU A 258 -11.03 -19.61 -4.63
N GLY A 259 -10.26 -20.50 -4.00
CA GLY A 259 -8.93 -20.90 -4.47
C GLY A 259 -7.90 -19.77 -4.40
N VAL A 260 -8.06 -18.84 -3.46
CA VAL A 260 -7.19 -17.66 -3.29
C VAL A 260 -6.02 -18.01 -2.38
N SER A 261 -4.80 -17.94 -2.92
CA SER A 261 -3.57 -18.38 -2.23
C SER A 261 -2.70 -17.26 -1.66
N ARG A 262 -3.07 -15.99 -1.90
CA ARG A 262 -2.37 -14.79 -1.43
C ARG A 262 -3.36 -13.67 -1.12
N GLN A 263 -2.88 -12.66 -0.39
CA GLN A 263 -3.64 -11.44 -0.16
C GLN A 263 -4.06 -10.80 -1.50
N MET A 264 -5.37 -10.68 -1.74
CA MET A 264 -5.96 -10.02 -2.90
C MET A 264 -5.87 -8.50 -2.76
N LEU A 265 -4.63 -8.00 -2.73
CA LEU A 265 -4.27 -6.59 -2.63
C LEU A 265 -3.35 -6.23 -3.81
N HIS A 266 -3.68 -5.16 -4.51
CA HIS A 266 -2.97 -4.70 -5.70
C HIS A 266 -2.78 -3.18 -5.67
N ALA A 267 -1.53 -2.70 -5.75
CA ALA A 267 -1.21 -1.28 -5.92
C ALA A 267 -1.57 -0.84 -7.34
N TRP A 268 -2.79 -0.37 -7.54
CA TRP A 268 -3.37 -0.16 -8.86
C TRP A 268 -2.84 1.11 -9.55
N LYS A 269 -2.80 2.24 -8.83
CA LYS A 269 -2.34 3.52 -9.37
C LYS A 269 -1.38 4.21 -8.43
N LEU A 270 -0.42 4.94 -9.01
CA LEU A 270 0.49 5.81 -8.29
C LEU A 270 0.59 7.14 -9.03
N LYS A 271 0.26 8.25 -8.35
CA LYS A 271 0.44 9.60 -8.88
C LYS A 271 1.55 10.31 -8.13
N ILE A 272 2.49 10.88 -8.87
CA ILE A 272 3.62 11.66 -8.35
C ILE A 272 3.75 12.98 -9.11
N ILE A 273 4.55 13.89 -8.56
CA ILE A 273 5.15 14.98 -9.33
C ILE A 273 6.46 14.43 -9.91
N HIS A 274 6.61 14.39 -11.22
CA HIS A 274 7.80 13.84 -11.86
C HIS A 274 9.07 14.61 -11.41
N PRO A 275 10.16 13.93 -10.98
CA PRO A 275 11.29 14.58 -10.32
C PRO A 275 12.05 15.55 -11.21
N VAL A 276 12.10 15.31 -12.53
CA VAL A 276 12.73 16.19 -13.52
C VAL A 276 11.72 17.18 -14.10
N THR A 277 10.71 16.71 -14.85
CA THR A 277 9.75 17.55 -15.56
C THR A 277 8.78 18.35 -14.68
N LYS A 278 8.66 18.02 -13.38
CA LYS A 278 7.74 18.63 -12.41
C LYS A 278 6.25 18.54 -12.76
N LYS A 279 5.89 17.74 -13.77
CA LYS A 279 4.49 17.49 -14.14
C LYS A 279 3.88 16.45 -13.22
N GLU A 280 2.60 16.58 -12.91
CA GLU A 280 1.84 15.49 -12.29
C GLU A 280 1.75 14.32 -13.27
N THR A 281 2.09 13.12 -12.83
CA THR A 281 2.13 11.92 -13.66
C THR A 281 1.56 10.74 -12.89
N GLN A 282 0.64 10.02 -13.52
CA GLN A 282 -0.02 8.84 -12.95
C GLN A 282 0.38 7.59 -13.72
N PHE A 283 0.79 6.56 -12.98
CA PHE A 283 1.08 5.23 -13.50
C PHE A 283 0.01 4.26 -13.04
N THR A 284 -0.39 3.34 -13.93
CA THR A 284 -1.41 2.32 -13.65
C THR A 284 -0.84 0.93 -13.93
N ALA A 285 -0.97 0.02 -12.97
CA ALA A 285 -0.62 -1.39 -13.16
C ALA A 285 -1.82 -2.17 -13.69
N LYS A 286 -1.55 -3.16 -14.53
CA LYS A 286 -2.57 -4.13 -14.95
C LYS A 286 -2.90 -5.05 -13.78
N LEU A 287 -4.19 -5.38 -13.64
CA LEU A 287 -4.61 -6.39 -12.68
C LEU A 287 -3.98 -7.74 -13.04
N PRO A 288 -3.42 -8.47 -12.07
CA PRO A 288 -2.88 -9.79 -12.31
C PRO A 288 -4.03 -10.79 -12.55
N GLU A 289 -3.73 -11.87 -13.28
CA GLU A 289 -4.71 -12.86 -13.72
C GLU A 289 -5.48 -13.50 -12.56
N ASP A 290 -4.78 -13.80 -11.46
CA ASP A 290 -5.39 -14.37 -10.26
C ASP A 290 -6.46 -13.45 -9.66
N PHE A 291 -6.19 -12.15 -9.59
CA PHE A 291 -7.13 -11.14 -9.09
C PHE A 291 -8.37 -11.05 -10.00
N MET A 292 -8.17 -11.01 -11.33
CA MET A 292 -9.26 -10.98 -12.29
C MET A 292 -10.11 -12.27 -12.24
N LYS A 293 -9.47 -13.43 -12.09
CA LYS A 293 -10.15 -14.72 -11.93
C LYS A 293 -11.03 -14.74 -10.69
N THR A 294 -10.52 -14.25 -9.55
CA THR A 294 -11.32 -14.17 -8.31
C THR A 294 -12.51 -13.22 -8.48
N MET A 295 -12.32 -12.04 -9.08
CA MET A 295 -13.44 -11.14 -9.40
C MET A 295 -14.51 -11.83 -10.26
N LYS A 296 -14.09 -12.57 -11.29
CA LYS A 296 -15.02 -13.31 -12.17
C LYS A 296 -15.80 -14.39 -11.40
N LEU A 297 -15.15 -15.10 -10.48
CA LEU A 297 -15.81 -16.10 -9.63
C LEU A 297 -16.85 -15.46 -8.69
N LEU A 298 -16.50 -14.33 -8.08
CA LEU A 298 -17.40 -13.59 -7.20
C LEU A 298 -18.65 -13.08 -7.93
N ARG A 299 -18.49 -12.54 -9.15
CA ARG A 299 -19.61 -12.12 -10.01
C ARG A 299 -20.53 -13.28 -10.40
N LYS A 300 -19.97 -14.44 -10.73
CA LYS A 300 -20.76 -15.65 -11.04
C LYS A 300 -21.57 -16.14 -9.84
N GLY A 301 -20.98 -16.12 -8.65
CA GLY A 301 -21.68 -16.47 -7.41
C GLY A 301 -22.87 -15.55 -7.12
N ALA A 302 -22.76 -14.26 -7.42
CA ALA A 302 -23.86 -13.31 -7.30
C ALA A 302 -25.01 -13.61 -8.29
N ALA A 303 -24.69 -13.96 -9.53
CA ALA A 303 -25.71 -14.29 -10.55
C ALA A 303 -26.51 -15.56 -10.20
N ILE A 304 -25.86 -16.62 -9.70
CA ILE A 304 -26.54 -17.87 -9.29
C ILE A 304 -27.44 -17.63 -8.06
N ALA A 305 -27.01 -16.78 -7.12
CA ALA A 305 -27.81 -16.43 -5.94
C ALA A 305 -29.03 -15.57 -6.31
N ALA A 306 -28.91 -14.66 -7.29
CA ALA A 306 -30.04 -13.87 -7.78
C ALA A 306 -31.12 -14.75 -8.43
N VAL A 307 -30.71 -15.73 -9.26
CA VAL A 307 -31.63 -16.65 -9.94
C VAL A 307 -32.30 -17.63 -8.95
N THR A 308 -31.56 -18.15 -7.97
CA THR A 308 -32.12 -19.06 -6.96
C THR A 308 -32.97 -18.33 -5.89
N GLY A 309 -32.62 -17.08 -5.54
CA GLY A 309 -33.44 -16.22 -4.68
C GLY A 309 -34.78 -15.86 -5.32
N LEU A 310 -34.81 -15.59 -6.62
CA LEU A 310 -36.05 -15.40 -7.37
C LEU A 310 -36.92 -16.67 -7.36
N CYS A 311 -36.30 -17.85 -7.46
CA CYS A 311 -37.00 -19.14 -7.47
C CYS A 311 -37.59 -19.53 -6.10
N LEU A 312 -36.96 -19.13 -4.98
CA LEU A 312 -37.50 -19.36 -3.63
C LEU A 312 -38.66 -18.40 -3.28
N CYS A 313 -38.66 -17.16 -3.79
CA CYS A 313 -39.74 -16.21 -3.56
C CYS A 313 -41.06 -16.63 -4.23
N VAL A 314 -41.02 -17.44 -5.30
CA VAL A 314 -42.21 -17.99 -5.96
C VAL A 314 -42.88 -19.12 -5.13
N SER A 315 -42.21 -19.64 -4.09
CA SER A 315 -42.74 -20.75 -3.27
C SER A 315 -43.44 -20.31 -1.97
N LEU A 316 -43.55 -19.00 -1.68
CA LEU A 316 -44.14 -18.47 -0.45
C LEU A 316 -45.49 -17.73 -0.64
N ILE A 317 -46.12 -17.85 -1.81
CA ILE A 317 -47.47 -17.33 -2.05
C ILE A 317 -48.44 -18.49 -2.30
N VAL A 318 -48.66 -19.33 -1.29
CA VAL A 318 -49.88 -20.15 -1.16
C VAL A 318 -50.26 -20.21 0.33
N PRO A 319 -51.39 -19.64 0.77
CA PRO A 319 -51.84 -19.80 2.14
C PRO A 319 -52.66 -21.09 2.30
N GLY A 320 -52.31 -21.86 3.34
CA GLY A 320 -53.27 -22.65 4.11
C GLY A 320 -53.45 -24.12 3.72
N GLY A 321 -53.26 -25.01 4.70
CA GLY A 321 -53.73 -26.39 4.62
C GLY A 321 -52.90 -27.35 5.46
N ALA A 322 -53.06 -27.33 6.78
CA ALA A 322 -52.54 -28.37 7.66
C ALA A 322 -53.13 -29.72 7.28
N GLN A 323 -52.28 -30.73 7.05
CA GLN A 323 -52.60 -32.14 7.29
C GLN A 323 -51.31 -32.96 7.45
N THR A 324 -51.23 -33.62 8.60
CA THR A 324 -50.27 -34.67 8.93
C THR A 324 -50.34 -35.82 7.93
N ILE A 325 -49.20 -36.21 7.33
CA ILE A 325 -49.10 -37.46 6.56
C ILE A 325 -47.85 -38.25 6.97
N LYS A 326 -48.12 -39.46 7.49
CA LYS A 326 -47.18 -40.55 7.73
C LYS A 326 -46.48 -40.95 6.42
N LYS A 327 -45.21 -41.37 6.52
CA LYS A 327 -44.45 -42.03 5.44
C LYS A 327 -45.30 -43.07 4.70
N PRO A 328 -45.15 -43.16 3.36
CA PRO A 328 -44.96 -44.49 2.79
C PRO A 328 -43.89 -44.58 1.71
N THR A 329 -43.39 -45.81 1.66
CA THR A 329 -42.56 -46.55 0.72
C THR A 329 -42.83 -46.34 -0.78
N ALA A 330 -41.76 -46.60 -1.54
CA ALA A 330 -41.67 -46.60 -2.98
C ALA A 330 -42.72 -47.46 -3.71
N ALA A 331 -43.29 -46.91 -4.79
CA ALA A 331 -43.86 -47.68 -5.89
C ALA A 331 -43.83 -46.84 -7.19
N LYS A 332 -43.26 -47.44 -8.25
CA LYS A 332 -43.25 -46.95 -9.63
C LYS A 332 -44.68 -46.75 -10.17
N LYS A 333 -44.95 -45.60 -10.79
CA LYS A 333 -46.01 -45.44 -11.80
C LYS A 333 -45.53 -44.53 -12.93
N THR A 334 -45.58 -45.06 -14.14
CA THR A 334 -45.38 -44.41 -15.43
C THR A 334 -46.46 -43.35 -15.66
N MET A 335 -46.06 -42.12 -16.04
CA MET A 335 -46.97 -41.06 -16.46
C MET A 335 -47.07 -41.03 -17.99
N ALA A 336 -48.31 -41.07 -18.49
CA ALA A 336 -48.65 -40.78 -19.87
C ALA A 336 -48.53 -39.26 -20.14
N ALA A 337 -48.13 -38.91 -21.35
CA ALA A 337 -47.98 -37.51 -21.80
C ALA A 337 -49.34 -36.79 -21.90
N PRO A 338 -49.44 -35.51 -21.50
CA PRO A 338 -50.69 -34.75 -21.58
C PRO A 338 -50.98 -34.28 -23.02
N ALA A 339 -52.26 -34.14 -23.33
CA ALA A 339 -52.81 -33.79 -24.64
C ALA A 339 -52.42 -32.35 -25.12
N PRO A 340 -52.33 -32.12 -26.45
CA PRO A 340 -51.70 -30.94 -27.07
C PRO A 340 -52.38 -29.57 -26.81
N ALA A 341 -53.58 -29.54 -26.21
CA ALA A 341 -54.28 -28.28 -25.92
C ALA A 341 -53.76 -27.53 -24.67
N SER A 342 -53.07 -28.20 -23.72
CA SER A 342 -52.50 -27.52 -22.55
C SER A 342 -51.19 -26.81 -22.88
N ALA A 343 -50.35 -27.40 -23.73
CA ALA A 343 -49.06 -26.85 -24.12
C ALA A 343 -49.14 -25.48 -24.82
N ALA A 344 -50.19 -25.24 -25.62
CA ALA A 344 -50.37 -23.95 -26.30
C ALA A 344 -50.74 -22.79 -25.35
N LYS A 345 -51.44 -23.10 -24.24
CA LYS A 345 -51.77 -22.12 -23.20
C LYS A 345 -50.55 -21.82 -22.32
N ASP A 346 -49.75 -22.85 -22.05
CA ASP A 346 -48.50 -22.73 -21.30
C ASP A 346 -47.45 -21.92 -22.07
N ILE A 347 -47.35 -22.09 -23.40
CA ILE A 347 -46.46 -21.28 -24.25
C ILE A 347 -46.87 -19.80 -24.25
N LYS A 348 -48.17 -19.49 -24.40
CA LYS A 348 -48.63 -18.09 -24.36
C LYS A 348 -48.37 -17.41 -23.01
N ASN A 349 -48.48 -18.15 -21.92
CA ASN A 349 -48.16 -17.63 -20.59
C ASN A 349 -46.66 -17.34 -20.45
N ILE A 350 -45.80 -18.24 -20.94
CA ILE A 350 -44.35 -18.06 -20.95
C ILE A 350 -43.95 -16.88 -21.85
N GLU A 351 -44.55 -16.72 -23.03
CA GLU A 351 -44.30 -15.58 -23.92
C GLU A 351 -44.69 -14.24 -23.28
N ALA A 352 -45.81 -14.21 -22.55
CA ALA A 352 -46.24 -13.03 -21.80
C ALA A 352 -45.27 -12.69 -20.64
N GLU A 353 -44.77 -13.71 -19.94
CA GLU A 353 -43.81 -13.56 -18.84
C GLU A 353 -42.43 -13.11 -19.33
N VAL A 354 -41.97 -13.66 -20.47
CA VAL A 354 -40.73 -13.21 -21.14
C VAL A 354 -40.85 -11.76 -21.60
N LYS A 355 -42.00 -11.36 -22.12
CA LYS A 355 -42.24 -9.97 -22.52
C LYS A 355 -42.23 -9.03 -21.32
N GLN A 356 -42.89 -9.40 -20.23
CA GLN A 356 -42.89 -8.62 -18.99
C GLN A 356 -41.47 -8.43 -18.44
N LEU A 357 -40.68 -9.51 -18.39
CA LEU A 357 -39.29 -9.44 -17.94
C LEU A 357 -38.39 -8.60 -18.86
N SER A 358 -38.67 -8.60 -20.17
CA SER A 358 -37.96 -7.75 -21.13
C SER A 358 -38.27 -6.27 -20.91
N ASP A 359 -39.52 -5.94 -20.63
CA ASP A 359 -39.97 -4.57 -20.37
C ASP A 359 -39.40 -4.07 -19.02
N ASP A 360 -39.44 -4.90 -17.97
CA ASP A 360 -38.84 -4.60 -16.67
C ASP A 360 -37.31 -4.39 -16.76
N LEU A 361 -36.63 -5.16 -17.61
CA LEU A 361 -35.19 -5.02 -17.84
C LEU A 361 -34.87 -3.69 -18.54
N ALA A 362 -35.72 -3.25 -19.47
CA ALA A 362 -35.56 -1.96 -20.15
C ALA A 362 -35.75 -0.79 -19.17
N ASP A 363 -36.73 -0.88 -18.28
CA ASP A 363 -36.96 0.13 -17.23
C ASP A 363 -35.80 0.19 -16.23
N PHE A 364 -35.26 -0.97 -15.83
CA PHE A 364 -34.09 -1.02 -14.97
C PHE A 364 -32.85 -0.40 -15.64
N GLN A 365 -32.63 -0.69 -16.92
CA GLN A 365 -31.52 -0.13 -17.69
C GLN A 365 -31.61 1.40 -17.78
N LYS A 366 -32.82 1.93 -17.98
CA LYS A 366 -33.07 3.37 -18.00
C LYS A 366 -32.79 4.03 -16.64
N ALA A 367 -33.23 3.41 -15.55
CA ALA A 367 -32.95 3.91 -14.20
C ALA A 367 -31.44 3.90 -13.89
N TYR A 368 -30.73 2.85 -14.31
CA TYR A 368 -29.27 2.75 -14.18
C TYR A 368 -28.53 3.85 -14.95
N ASP A 369 -28.96 4.14 -16.18
CA ASP A 369 -28.36 5.19 -17.01
C ASP A 369 -28.61 6.60 -16.42
N GLU A 370 -29.79 6.85 -15.84
CA GLU A 370 -30.11 8.09 -15.13
C GLU A 370 -29.25 8.26 -13.87
N GLU A 371 -29.10 7.22 -13.03
CA GLU A 371 -28.22 7.26 -11.86
C GLU A 371 -26.75 7.44 -12.24
N SER A 372 -26.29 6.76 -13.30
CA SER A 372 -24.93 6.89 -13.83
C SER A 372 -24.62 8.32 -14.30
N LYS A 373 -25.61 8.97 -14.93
CA LYS A 373 -25.51 10.38 -15.33
C LYS A 373 -25.41 11.32 -14.13
N VAL A 374 -26.25 11.13 -13.11
CA VAL A 374 -26.18 11.90 -11.85
C VAL A 374 -24.84 11.69 -11.15
N LEU A 375 -24.30 10.47 -11.18
CA LEU A 375 -22.99 10.17 -10.60
C LEU A 375 -21.85 10.89 -11.34
N SER A 376 -21.92 10.96 -12.68
CA SER A 376 -20.98 11.68 -13.53
C SER A 376 -21.00 13.19 -13.25
N GLU A 377 -22.19 13.79 -13.16
CA GLU A 377 -22.37 15.21 -12.85
C GLU A 377 -21.83 15.56 -11.45
N ASN A 378 -22.09 14.71 -10.46
CA ASN A 378 -21.55 14.87 -9.11
C ASN A 378 -20.03 14.70 -9.04
N GLN A 379 -19.44 13.81 -9.86
CA GLN A 379 -17.98 13.68 -9.97
C GLN A 379 -17.34 14.95 -10.54
N GLN A 380 -17.94 15.53 -11.59
CA GLN A 380 -17.45 16.76 -12.18
C GLN A 380 -17.47 17.92 -11.17
N LYS A 381 -18.58 18.07 -10.43
CA LYS A 381 -18.70 19.07 -9.36
C LYS A 381 -17.63 18.90 -8.27
N LEU A 382 -17.32 17.66 -7.89
CA LEU A 382 -16.25 17.35 -6.94
C LEU A 382 -14.85 17.69 -7.46
N TYR A 383 -14.61 17.53 -8.77
CA TYR A 383 -13.36 17.95 -9.41
C TYR A 383 -13.21 19.47 -9.42
N ASP A 384 -14.30 20.20 -9.70
CA ASP A 384 -14.29 21.66 -9.72
C ASP A 384 -14.07 22.24 -8.30
N ASP A 385 -14.72 21.67 -7.28
CA ASP A 385 -14.51 22.04 -5.87
C ASP A 385 -13.06 21.76 -5.41
N GLN A 386 -12.45 20.66 -5.87
CA GLN A 386 -11.05 20.35 -5.58
C GLN A 386 -10.07 21.33 -6.25
N ALA A 387 -10.39 21.80 -7.45
CA ALA A 387 -9.60 22.82 -8.14
C ALA A 387 -9.64 24.15 -7.39
N ASP A 388 -10.80 24.54 -6.87
CA ASP A 388 -10.95 25.77 -6.08
C ASP A 388 -10.18 25.70 -4.75
N VAL A 389 -10.27 24.58 -4.02
CA VAL A 389 -9.46 24.35 -2.80
C VAL A 389 -7.96 24.37 -3.09
N LYS A 390 -7.53 23.79 -4.22
CA LYS A 390 -6.10 23.80 -4.64
C LYS A 390 -5.63 25.22 -4.93
N ASN A 391 -6.46 26.05 -5.57
CA ASN A 391 -6.15 27.46 -5.84
C ASN A 391 -6.06 28.28 -4.55
N ARG A 392 -7.04 28.17 -3.65
CA ARG A 392 -7.00 28.84 -2.33
C ARG A 392 -5.81 28.42 -1.49
N THR A 393 -5.43 27.13 -1.55
CA THR A 393 -4.24 26.61 -0.86
C THR A 393 -2.95 27.19 -1.43
N LYS A 394 -2.88 27.37 -2.76
CA LYS A 394 -1.75 27.99 -3.45
C LYS A 394 -1.58 29.45 -3.05
N GLU A 395 -2.68 30.22 -3.02
CA GLU A 395 -2.68 31.62 -2.57
C GLU A 395 -2.24 31.74 -1.11
N THR A 396 -2.77 30.89 -0.23
CA THR A 396 -2.40 30.85 1.19
C THR A 396 -0.91 30.56 1.36
N ASN A 397 -0.35 29.60 0.61
CA ASN A 397 1.08 29.27 0.68
C ASN A 397 1.97 30.41 0.16
N MET A 398 1.53 31.14 -0.88
CA MET A 398 2.23 32.34 -1.34
C MET A 398 2.24 33.44 -0.26
N ALA A 399 1.11 33.67 0.40
CA ALA A 399 1.02 34.65 1.50
C ALA A 399 1.93 34.27 2.69
N VAL A 400 1.95 32.98 3.08
CA VAL A 400 2.84 32.47 4.13
C VAL A 400 4.32 32.63 3.77
N THR A 401 4.66 32.40 2.50
CA THR A 401 6.04 32.56 2.01
C THR A 401 6.49 34.02 2.12
N GLU A 402 5.64 34.96 1.73
CA GLU A 402 5.93 36.39 1.82
C GLU A 402 6.03 36.88 3.26
N LEU A 403 5.18 36.39 4.16
CA LEU A 403 5.28 36.69 5.60
C LEU A 403 6.57 36.16 6.21
N ASN A 404 6.99 34.94 5.87
CA ASN A 404 8.26 34.39 6.35
C ASN A 404 9.46 35.19 5.83
N ARG A 405 9.42 35.65 4.57
CA ARG A 405 10.44 36.52 4.00
C ARG A 405 10.58 37.81 4.81
N LYS A 406 9.46 38.48 5.09
CA LYS A 406 9.44 39.70 5.93
C LYS A 406 9.92 39.44 7.35
N LEU A 407 9.57 38.30 7.94
CA LEU A 407 10.02 37.93 9.28
C LEU A 407 11.56 37.77 9.33
N THR A 408 12.14 37.09 8.34
CA THR A 408 13.61 36.94 8.23
C THR A 408 14.30 38.29 8.05
N GLU A 409 13.72 39.19 7.25
CA GLU A 409 14.25 40.55 7.03
C GLU A 409 14.25 41.37 8.33
N LEU A 410 13.15 41.33 9.09
CA LEU A 410 13.04 41.99 10.40
C LEU A 410 13.99 41.39 11.45
N GLN A 411 14.18 40.08 11.45
CA GLN A 411 15.14 39.41 12.34
C GLN A 411 16.57 39.86 12.04
N SER A 412 16.93 39.96 10.77
CA SER A 412 18.25 40.47 10.35
C SER A 412 18.47 41.92 10.80
N GLN A 413 17.46 42.78 10.66
CA GLN A 413 17.53 44.17 11.13
C GLN A 413 17.68 44.24 12.65
N LEU A 414 16.93 43.42 13.39
CA LEU A 414 17.00 43.37 14.85
C LEU A 414 18.40 42.94 15.34
N ASP A 415 19.01 41.97 14.69
CA ASP A 415 20.35 41.50 15.04
C ASP A 415 21.42 42.55 14.70
N GLN A 416 21.26 43.29 13.62
CA GLN A 416 22.11 44.45 13.31
C GLN A 416 22.02 45.52 14.41
N PHE A 417 20.81 45.93 14.82
CA PHE A 417 20.62 46.91 15.90
C PHE A 417 21.19 46.46 17.23
N LYS A 418 21.05 45.17 17.59
CA LYS A 418 21.67 44.61 18.81
C LYS A 418 23.19 44.69 18.77
N THR A 419 23.78 44.49 17.59
CA THR A 419 25.23 44.53 17.38
C THR A 419 25.75 45.96 17.50
N GLU A 420 25.08 46.92 16.87
CA GLU A 420 25.37 48.35 16.97
C GLU A 420 25.26 48.85 18.43
N THR A 421 24.18 48.48 19.14
CA THR A 421 23.99 48.84 20.55
C THR A 421 25.08 48.27 21.45
N LYS A 422 25.56 47.05 21.16
CA LYS A 422 26.64 46.40 21.90
C LYS A 422 27.97 47.10 21.65
N MET A 423 28.25 47.51 20.41
CA MET A 423 29.46 48.27 20.09
C MET A 423 29.47 49.66 20.73
N GLN A 424 28.33 50.36 20.76
CA GLN A 424 28.18 51.66 21.42
C GLN A 424 28.49 51.58 22.92
N LYS A 425 28.01 50.53 23.60
CA LYS A 425 28.28 50.30 25.04
C LYS A 425 29.76 50.02 25.33
N VAL A 426 30.46 49.33 24.42
CA VAL A 426 31.91 49.09 24.55
C VAL A 426 32.69 50.39 24.35
N THR A 427 32.33 51.20 23.36
CA THR A 427 32.98 52.51 23.13
C THR A 427 32.75 53.50 24.28
N ASP A 428 31.57 53.49 24.89
CA ASP A 428 31.29 54.32 26.07
C ASP A 428 32.00 53.83 27.35
N GLN A 429 32.30 52.53 27.45
CA GLN A 429 33.13 51.98 28.54
C GLN A 429 34.62 52.35 28.35
N ASP A 430 35.14 52.28 27.12
CA ASP A 430 36.53 52.63 26.81
C ASP A 430 36.80 54.14 26.97
N LYS A 431 35.80 55.00 26.72
CA LYS A 431 35.89 56.44 27.01
C LYS A 431 35.85 56.77 28.51
N LYS A 432 35.24 55.91 29.34
CA LYS A 432 35.23 56.08 30.80
C LYS A 432 36.52 55.59 31.46
N SER A 433 37.16 54.55 30.92
CA SER A 433 38.44 54.03 31.43
C SER A 433 39.65 54.88 31.03
N SER A 434 39.55 55.69 29.97
CA SER A 434 40.59 56.64 29.54
C SER A 434 40.50 58.03 30.17
N ALA A 435 39.45 58.29 30.97
CA ALA A 435 39.23 59.54 31.71
C ALA A 435 39.47 59.42 33.23
N GLN A 436 39.88 58.23 33.70
CA GLN A 436 40.44 57.98 35.03
C GLN A 436 41.95 57.79 34.90
#